data_AF-A0AAD5TPJ1-F1
#
_entry.id   AF-A0AAD5TPJ1-F1
#
_cell.length_a   1.000
_cell.length_b   1.000
_cell.length_c   1.000
_cell.angle_alpha   90.00
_cell.angle_beta   90.00
_cell.angle_gamma   90.00
#
_symmetry.space_group_name_H-M   'P 1'
#
loop_
_entity.id
_entity.type
_entity.pdbx_description
1 polymer ?
#
loop_
_entity_poly.entity_id
_entity_poly.type
_entity_poly.pdbx_seq_one_letter_code
_entity_poly.pdbx_strand_id
1 'polypeptide(L)'
;MHSLKVAAASAQPPPDFLLPRAAAAAATRRRSYPAPRLAIAPSAVLPTPSPSTSRRVPARRSKSHQRLRLEVVRAAACSRRATVVSPVHHGFPAPTRSLPISPLSPPTPTPANPPRHYIFGYGSLIHPKSRLRTLPAPSLAIPATVNGLQRSWSYPCPRNRYTAVGVTRVDGACSAKCNGVLIPLEDYEADLRSLDARETHYSRALLQVSDIVLDDETAFDRQSAIVWVYELAPPAAADTPPAVATKCHSPSPNIPIPQSYVDVILEGCLQYGASFAADFVLHTKGWEGVWVNDRHADVSVRRYVRNTAVGEADPAAPAHLDEILRALVPAAFGQRVEL
;
A
#
# COMPACT_ATOMS: atom_id res chain seq x y z
N MET A 1 -6.53 63.30 -28.92
CA MET A 1 -7.96 63.37 -28.56
C MET A 1 -8.66 62.10 -29.06
N HIS A 2 -8.88 61.11 -28.20
CA HIS A 2 -10.11 60.32 -28.06
C HIS A 2 -9.83 59.17 -27.09
N SER A 3 -10.41 59.30 -25.89
CA SER A 3 -10.45 58.29 -24.84
C SER A 3 -11.32 57.11 -25.26
N LEU A 4 -10.90 55.89 -24.93
CA LEU A 4 -11.81 54.75 -24.82
C LEU A 4 -11.69 54.14 -23.42
N LYS A 5 -12.85 54.12 -22.77
CA LYS A 5 -13.08 53.82 -21.36
C LYS A 5 -12.94 52.34 -21.06
N VAL A 6 -12.35 52.09 -19.90
CA VAL A 6 -12.40 50.86 -19.12
C VAL A 6 -13.85 50.57 -18.70
N ALA A 7 -14.29 49.31 -18.82
CA ALA A 7 -15.43 48.77 -18.11
C ALA A 7 -15.00 47.49 -17.38
N ALA A 8 -14.85 47.60 -16.06
CA ALA A 8 -14.62 46.48 -15.16
C ALA A 8 -15.98 45.82 -14.85
N ALA A 9 -16.13 44.54 -15.20
CA ALA A 9 -17.26 43.74 -14.78
C ALA A 9 -16.97 43.14 -13.39
N SER A 10 -17.70 43.61 -12.40
CA SER A 10 -17.76 43.10 -11.03
C SER A 10 -18.48 41.74 -11.02
N ALA A 11 -17.73 40.64 -10.84
CA ALA A 11 -18.31 39.32 -10.59
C ALA A 11 -18.64 39.19 -9.09
N GLN A 12 -19.93 39.07 -8.77
CA GLN A 12 -20.39 38.74 -7.42
C GLN A 12 -20.13 37.25 -7.09
N PRO A 13 -19.76 36.91 -5.84
CA PRO A 13 -19.67 35.53 -5.40
C PRO A 13 -21.07 34.90 -5.19
N PRO A 14 -21.20 33.57 -5.36
CA PRO A 14 -22.47 32.86 -5.16
C PRO A 14 -22.88 32.80 -3.68
N PRO A 15 -24.19 32.62 -3.38
CA PRO A 15 -24.72 32.74 -2.03
C PRO A 15 -24.38 31.54 -1.13
N ASP A 16 -24.07 31.87 0.13
CA ASP A 16 -23.81 30.94 1.24
C ASP A 16 -24.99 29.98 1.49
N PHE A 17 -24.75 28.68 1.32
CA PHE A 17 -25.63 27.64 1.84
C PHE A 17 -25.35 27.44 3.34
N LEU A 18 -26.15 28.11 4.16
CA LEU A 18 -26.25 27.90 5.61
C LEU A 18 -26.82 26.49 5.91
N LEU A 19 -25.98 25.59 6.42
CA LEU A 19 -26.42 24.37 7.09
C LEU A 19 -26.77 24.67 8.56
N PRO A 20 -27.90 24.19 9.10
CA PRO A 20 -28.28 24.46 10.48
C PRO A 20 -27.45 23.63 11.48
N ARG A 21 -26.94 24.31 12.51
CA ARG A 21 -26.36 23.73 13.73
C ARG A 21 -27.43 22.91 14.45
N ALA A 22 -27.19 21.61 14.63
CA ALA A 22 -27.91 20.78 15.59
C ALA A 22 -27.02 20.52 16.81
N ALA A 23 -27.54 20.89 17.98
CA ALA A 23 -26.89 20.83 19.28
C ALA A 23 -26.75 19.40 19.81
N ALA A 24 -25.72 19.21 20.64
CA ALA A 24 -25.49 18.03 21.44
C ALA A 24 -26.58 17.83 22.51
N ALA A 25 -27.03 16.58 22.68
CA ALA A 25 -27.67 16.12 23.90
C ALA A 25 -27.32 14.65 24.15
N ALA A 26 -26.56 14.42 25.22
CA ALA A 26 -26.32 13.12 25.80
C ALA A 26 -27.59 12.66 26.55
N ALA A 27 -28.02 11.41 26.34
CA ALA A 27 -28.92 10.72 27.25
C ALA A 27 -28.77 9.20 27.13
N THR A 28 -28.11 8.65 28.13
CA THR A 28 -28.06 7.25 28.52
C THR A 28 -29.47 6.65 28.62
N ARG A 29 -29.73 5.51 27.95
CA ARG A 29 -30.74 4.54 28.40
C ARG A 29 -30.44 3.15 27.83
N ARG A 30 -29.97 2.28 28.73
CA ARG A 30 -29.93 0.83 28.55
C ARG A 30 -31.37 0.32 28.31
N ARG A 31 -31.59 -0.42 27.24
CA ARG A 31 -32.71 -1.37 27.13
C ARG A 31 -32.19 -2.70 26.63
N SER A 32 -32.13 -3.62 27.57
CA SER A 32 -32.06 -5.07 27.39
C SER A 32 -33.34 -5.56 26.70
N TYR A 33 -33.19 -6.38 25.66
CA TYR A 33 -34.26 -7.23 25.14
C TYR A 33 -33.76 -8.68 25.01
N PRO A 34 -34.62 -9.68 25.31
CA PRO A 34 -34.21 -11.07 25.47
C PRO A 34 -34.16 -11.81 24.13
N ALA A 35 -33.36 -12.88 24.11
CA ALA A 35 -33.30 -13.87 23.03
C ALA A 35 -34.58 -14.72 22.94
N PRO A 36 -34.98 -15.19 21.75
CA PRO A 36 -35.82 -16.37 21.62
C PRO A 36 -34.98 -17.62 21.33
N ARG A 37 -35.33 -18.69 22.07
CA ARG A 37 -34.85 -20.06 21.93
C ARG A 37 -35.77 -20.83 20.94
N LEU A 38 -35.11 -21.69 20.14
CA LEU A 38 -35.49 -23.04 19.69
C LEU A 38 -36.74 -23.27 18.82
N ALA A 39 -36.51 -23.84 17.62
CA ALA A 39 -37.22 -25.02 17.16
C ALA A 39 -36.33 -25.87 16.23
N ILE A 40 -36.34 -27.18 16.46
CA ILE A 40 -35.61 -28.25 15.75
C ILE A 40 -36.62 -29.08 14.95
N ALA A 41 -36.13 -29.70 13.86
CA ALA A 41 -36.54 -30.95 13.19
C ALA A 41 -37.15 -30.82 11.76
N PRO A 42 -37.14 -31.88 10.92
CA PRO A 42 -36.00 -32.75 10.56
C PRO A 42 -35.90 -33.07 9.03
N SER A 43 -34.79 -33.70 8.65
CA SER A 43 -34.52 -34.64 7.53
C SER A 43 -35.18 -34.49 6.15
N ALA A 44 -34.31 -34.42 5.11
CA ALA A 44 -34.50 -35.19 3.88
C ALA A 44 -33.15 -35.57 3.24
N VAL A 45 -33.13 -36.79 2.71
CA VAL A 45 -32.00 -37.60 2.24
C VAL A 45 -31.84 -37.46 0.72
N LEU A 46 -30.58 -37.31 0.26
CA LEU A 46 -29.89 -37.79 -0.98
C LEU A 46 -30.70 -38.12 -2.26
N PRO A 47 -30.15 -37.88 -3.49
CA PRO A 47 -28.96 -38.63 -3.92
C PRO A 47 -27.92 -37.95 -4.83
N THR A 48 -26.77 -38.60 -4.83
CA THR A 48 -25.59 -38.49 -5.68
C THR A 48 -25.89 -38.76 -7.17
N PRO A 49 -24.98 -38.31 -8.06
CA PRO A 49 -24.37 -39.30 -8.94
C PRO A 49 -22.86 -39.11 -9.16
N SER A 50 -22.16 -40.24 -9.24
CA SER A 50 -20.83 -40.40 -9.85
C SER A 50 -20.99 -41.35 -11.06
N PRO A 51 -19.94 -41.64 -11.85
CA PRO A 51 -19.15 -40.75 -12.69
C PRO A 51 -19.15 -41.23 -14.17
N SER A 52 -19.04 -40.33 -15.16
CA SER A 52 -18.85 -40.72 -16.57
C SER A 52 -17.39 -40.53 -17.03
N THR A 53 -16.72 -41.67 -17.20
CA THR A 53 -15.76 -42.01 -18.27
C THR A 53 -14.87 -40.89 -18.83
N SER A 54 -13.65 -40.75 -18.29
CA SER A 54 -12.55 -40.06 -18.97
C SER A 54 -11.77 -41.04 -19.86
N ARG A 55 -11.77 -40.74 -21.15
CA ARG A 55 -11.13 -41.46 -22.25
C ARG A 55 -9.63 -41.11 -22.27
N ARG A 56 -8.77 -42.12 -22.11
CA ARG A 56 -7.32 -41.98 -22.31
C ARG A 56 -7.00 -41.60 -23.76
N VAL A 57 -6.18 -40.57 -23.96
CA VAL A 57 -5.45 -40.29 -25.20
C VAL A 57 -3.95 -40.23 -24.84
N PRO A 58 -3.06 -40.86 -25.62
CA PRO A 58 -1.67 -41.07 -25.21
C PRO A 58 -0.77 -39.86 -25.46
N ALA A 59 0.23 -39.72 -24.59
CA ALA A 59 1.33 -38.78 -24.69
C ALA A 59 2.26 -39.11 -25.87
N ARG A 60 2.63 -38.10 -26.66
CA ARG A 60 3.68 -38.18 -27.68
C ARG A 60 4.82 -37.23 -27.31
N ARG A 61 6.00 -37.82 -27.14
CA ARG A 61 7.30 -37.14 -27.01
C ARG A 61 7.78 -36.62 -28.37
N SER A 62 8.42 -35.45 -28.40
CA SER A 62 9.63 -35.16 -29.20
C SER A 62 10.25 -33.83 -28.71
N LYS A 63 11.46 -33.85 -28.13
CA LYS A 63 12.75 -33.54 -28.79
C LYS A 63 12.79 -32.09 -29.32
N SER A 64 13.47 -31.18 -28.64
CA SER A 64 14.93 -30.94 -28.60
C SER A 64 15.28 -29.72 -29.46
N HIS A 65 15.72 -28.63 -28.83
CA HIS A 65 16.53 -27.62 -29.49
C HIS A 65 17.78 -27.36 -28.66
N GLN A 66 18.90 -27.64 -29.33
CA GLN A 66 20.28 -27.48 -28.93
C GLN A 66 20.79 -26.19 -29.59
N ARG A 67 21.46 -25.30 -28.84
CA ARG A 67 22.41 -24.27 -29.30
C ARG A 67 23.00 -23.60 -28.06
N LEU A 68 24.23 -23.92 -27.66
CA LEU A 68 25.54 -23.43 -28.15
C LEU A 68 26.02 -22.16 -27.43
N ARG A 69 27.07 -22.38 -26.61
CA ARG A 69 28.23 -21.53 -26.25
C ARG A 69 27.99 -20.16 -25.58
N LEU A 70 28.67 -19.95 -24.46
CA LEU A 70 29.92 -19.17 -24.44
C LEU A 70 30.72 -19.48 -23.15
N GLU A 71 31.98 -19.86 -23.31
CA GLU A 71 32.98 -19.88 -22.23
C GLU A 71 33.39 -18.44 -21.91
N VAL A 72 33.48 -18.11 -20.62
CA VAL A 72 34.21 -16.93 -20.14
C VAL A 72 35.15 -17.36 -19.03
N VAL A 73 36.44 -17.17 -19.34
CA VAL A 73 37.61 -17.28 -18.47
C VAL A 73 37.45 -16.37 -17.26
N ARG A 74 37.68 -16.89 -16.05
CA ARG A 74 38.00 -16.07 -14.87
C ARG A 74 39.24 -16.61 -14.17
N ALA A 75 40.17 -15.68 -13.97
CA ALA A 75 41.50 -15.86 -13.43
C ALA A 75 41.54 -15.72 -11.90
N ALA A 76 42.53 -16.42 -11.34
CA ALA A 76 43.31 -16.11 -10.15
C ALA A 76 42.60 -15.94 -8.79
N ALA A 77 42.56 -17.04 -8.04
CA ALA A 77 42.50 -17.03 -6.57
C ALA A 77 43.92 -16.86 -5.99
N CYS A 78 44.12 -15.87 -5.12
CA CYS A 78 45.33 -15.77 -4.30
C CYS A 78 45.01 -16.30 -2.90
N SER A 79 45.55 -17.49 -2.61
CA SER A 79 45.61 -18.12 -1.31
C SER A 79 46.77 -17.55 -0.50
N ARG A 80 46.59 -17.31 0.80
CA ARG A 80 47.67 -17.45 1.80
C ARG A 80 47.06 -17.84 3.15
N ARG A 81 47.41 -19.07 3.55
CA ARG A 81 47.22 -19.66 4.88
C ARG A 81 48.46 -19.41 5.75
N ALA A 82 48.25 -19.68 7.04
CA ALA A 82 49.24 -20.09 8.05
C ALA A 82 49.85 -18.91 8.86
N THR A 83 50.12 -19.02 10.16
CA THR A 83 50.23 -20.20 11.05
C THR A 83 50.09 -19.71 12.51
N VAL A 84 49.56 -20.60 13.36
CA VAL A 84 49.61 -20.50 14.84
C VAL A 84 51.00 -20.87 15.32
N VAL A 85 51.62 -20.04 16.19
CA VAL A 85 52.69 -20.45 17.13
C VAL A 85 52.65 -19.57 18.39
N SER A 86 52.59 -20.21 19.56
CA SER A 86 53.06 -19.74 20.87
C SER A 86 54.17 -20.72 21.34
N PRO A 87 54.89 -20.59 22.48
CA PRO A 87 54.78 -19.65 23.62
C PRO A 87 56.15 -19.19 24.26
N VAL A 88 56.04 -18.50 25.42
CA VAL A 88 56.91 -18.52 26.65
C VAL A 88 57.84 -17.32 27.01
N HIS A 89 57.59 -16.79 28.22
CA HIS A 89 58.33 -16.04 29.26
C HIS A 89 59.57 -15.16 28.97
N HIS A 90 59.59 -13.91 29.48
CA HIS A 90 60.14 -13.50 30.80
C HIS A 90 59.99 -11.98 30.98
N GLY A 91 59.87 -11.52 32.23
CA GLY A 91 59.54 -10.13 32.59
C GLY A 91 60.69 -9.14 32.64
N PHE A 92 60.34 -7.84 32.72
CA PHE A 92 60.91 -6.72 33.50
C PHE A 92 60.11 -5.45 33.13
N PRO A 93 59.96 -4.44 34.03
CA PRO A 93 58.99 -3.36 33.88
C PRO A 93 59.57 -2.16 33.11
N ALA A 94 58.73 -1.45 32.37
CA ALA A 94 59.08 -0.19 31.71
C ALA A 94 58.04 0.91 32.04
N PRO A 95 58.45 2.20 31.95
CA PRO A 95 57.85 3.29 32.72
C PRO A 95 56.55 3.83 32.11
N THR A 96 55.70 4.36 32.99
CA THR A 96 54.44 5.06 32.69
C THR A 96 54.70 6.24 31.75
N ARG A 97 54.36 6.06 30.48
CA ARG A 97 54.32 7.13 29.48
C ARG A 97 52.87 7.61 29.37
N SER A 98 52.59 8.77 29.95
CA SER A 98 51.29 9.44 29.82
C SER A 98 51.06 9.82 28.36
N LEU A 99 49.95 9.34 27.79
CA LEU A 99 49.49 9.75 26.46
C LEU A 99 48.83 11.13 26.56
N PRO A 100 49.06 12.04 25.60
CA PRO A 100 48.35 13.31 25.56
C PRO A 100 46.88 13.06 25.23
N ILE A 101 46.01 13.59 26.09
CA ILE A 101 44.56 13.61 25.88
C ILE A 101 44.29 14.47 24.64
N SER A 102 43.77 13.85 23.58
CA SER A 102 43.28 14.59 22.41
C SER A 102 42.07 15.44 22.82
N PRO A 103 41.97 16.70 22.37
CA PRO A 103 40.80 17.51 22.66
C PRO A 103 39.56 16.86 22.02
N LEU A 104 38.52 16.65 22.84
CA LEU A 104 37.22 16.16 22.38
C LEU A 104 36.73 17.04 21.23
N SER A 105 36.38 16.41 20.10
CA SER A 105 35.63 17.07 19.03
C SER A 105 34.38 17.72 19.60
N PRO A 106 33.98 18.92 19.13
CA PRO A 106 32.77 19.56 19.61
C PRO A 106 31.55 18.65 19.37
N PRO A 107 30.56 18.65 20.27
CA PRO A 107 29.36 17.86 20.11
C PRO A 107 28.65 18.26 18.82
N THR A 108 28.36 17.27 17.98
CA THR A 108 27.51 17.44 16.80
C THR A 108 26.21 18.11 17.24
N PRO A 109 25.76 19.20 16.57
CA PRO A 109 24.53 19.87 16.96
C PRO A 109 23.37 18.87 16.87
N THR A 110 22.75 18.58 18.01
CA THR A 110 21.51 17.81 18.09
C THR A 110 20.47 18.51 17.19
N PRO A 111 19.79 17.79 16.29
CA PRO A 111 18.75 18.42 15.47
C PRO A 111 17.71 19.05 16.42
N ALA A 112 17.29 20.27 16.09
CA ALA A 112 16.46 21.12 16.95
C ALA A 112 15.08 20.50 17.28
N ASN A 113 14.68 19.42 16.61
CA ASN A 113 13.51 18.60 16.90
C ASN A 113 13.84 17.11 16.70
N PRO A 114 13.26 16.20 17.48
CA PRO A 114 13.36 14.76 17.22
C PRO A 114 12.75 14.42 15.86
N PRO A 115 13.25 13.38 15.17
CA PRO A 115 12.70 12.98 13.87
C PRO A 115 11.24 12.57 13.99
N ARG A 116 10.42 12.97 13.01
CA ARG A 116 9.00 12.59 12.94
C ARG A 116 8.80 11.52 11.88
N HIS A 117 8.16 10.43 12.27
CA HIS A 117 7.94 9.27 11.40
C HIS A 117 6.58 9.36 10.71
N TYR A 118 6.56 8.98 9.43
CA TYR A 118 5.35 8.92 8.61
C TYR A 118 5.30 7.59 7.86
N ILE A 119 4.11 7.07 7.61
CA ILE A 119 3.90 6.00 6.62
C ILE A 119 3.20 6.58 5.39
N PHE A 120 3.76 6.33 4.20
CA PHE A 120 3.11 6.65 2.93
C PHE A 120 2.08 5.57 2.57
N GLY A 121 0.80 5.92 2.68
CA GLY A 121 -0.32 5.08 2.29
C GLY A 121 -0.76 5.38 0.86
N TYR A 122 -0.70 4.39 -0.04
CA TYR A 122 -1.05 4.53 -1.46
C TYR A 122 -2.22 3.64 -1.90
N GLY A 123 -2.83 2.91 -0.97
CA GLY A 123 -3.97 2.02 -1.21
C GLY A 123 -5.09 2.28 -0.22
N SER A 124 -5.62 1.23 0.43
CA SER A 124 -6.71 1.40 1.40
C SER A 124 -6.34 2.29 2.60
N LEU A 125 -5.05 2.43 2.93
CA LEU A 125 -4.58 3.39 3.92
C LEU A 125 -4.91 4.86 3.59
N ILE A 126 -5.27 5.19 2.34
CA ILE A 126 -5.79 6.53 2.00
C ILE A 126 -7.12 6.79 2.74
N HIS A 127 -7.96 5.76 2.90
CA HIS A 127 -9.27 5.89 3.52
C HIS A 127 -9.17 5.94 5.07
N PRO A 128 -9.64 7.01 5.75
CA PRO A 128 -9.53 7.16 7.21
C PRO A 128 -10.03 5.98 8.01
N LYS A 129 -11.22 5.46 7.69
CA LYS A 129 -11.79 4.33 8.43
C LYS A 129 -10.99 3.04 8.22
N SER A 130 -10.31 2.89 7.09
CA SER A 130 -9.48 1.72 6.84
C SER A 130 -8.14 1.79 7.58
N ARG A 131 -7.64 3.00 7.89
CA ARG A 131 -6.49 3.21 8.77
C ARG A 131 -6.76 2.74 10.19
N LEU A 132 -7.98 2.98 10.69
CA LEU A 132 -8.43 2.57 12.03
C LEU A 132 -8.42 1.06 12.27
N ARG A 133 -8.28 0.24 11.21
CA ARG A 133 -8.04 -1.20 11.33
C ARG A 133 -6.67 -1.54 11.94
N THR A 134 -5.76 -0.58 12.01
CA THR A 134 -4.34 -0.80 12.31
C THR A 134 -3.74 0.30 13.16
N LEU A 135 -4.03 1.55 12.81
CA LEU A 135 -3.63 2.72 13.58
C LEU A 135 -4.84 3.19 14.37
N PRO A 136 -4.88 2.96 15.70
CA PRO A 136 -6.08 3.20 16.50
C PRO A 136 -6.42 4.69 16.65
N ALA A 137 -5.42 5.56 16.57
CA ALA A 137 -5.60 7.00 16.64
C ALA A 137 -6.03 7.55 15.26
N PRO A 138 -7.15 8.31 15.18
CA PRO A 138 -7.46 9.10 13.99
C PRO A 138 -6.32 10.08 13.72
N SER A 139 -5.82 10.10 12.49
CA SER A 139 -4.76 11.01 12.07
C SER A 139 -5.21 11.87 10.89
N LEU A 140 -4.77 13.12 10.88
CA LEU A 140 -4.85 13.96 9.69
C LEU A 140 -3.71 13.54 8.76
N ALA A 141 -4.07 12.96 7.62
CA ALA A 141 -3.11 12.56 6.61
C ALA A 141 -2.82 13.73 5.66
N ILE A 142 -1.58 13.84 5.21
CA ILE A 142 -1.15 14.90 4.29
C ILE A 142 -1.16 14.32 2.87
N PRO A 143 -1.93 14.88 1.92
CA PRO A 143 -1.91 14.41 0.53
C PRO A 143 -0.51 14.62 -0.07
N ALA A 144 0.00 13.59 -0.76
CA ALA A 144 1.35 13.60 -1.32
C ALA A 144 1.42 12.82 -2.63
N THR A 145 2.37 13.17 -3.47
CA THR A 145 2.75 12.40 -4.65
C THR A 145 4.21 11.98 -4.55
N VAL A 146 4.50 10.71 -4.76
CA VAL A 146 5.86 10.17 -4.76
C VAL A 146 6.30 9.87 -6.19
N ASN A 147 7.43 10.44 -6.60
CA ASN A 147 8.08 10.15 -7.87
C ASN A 147 8.88 8.84 -7.79
N GLY A 148 8.95 8.08 -8.88
CA GLY A 148 9.72 6.83 -8.95
C GLY A 148 9.01 5.61 -8.33
N LEU A 149 7.79 5.77 -7.82
CA LEU A 149 6.92 4.65 -7.42
C LEU A 149 5.86 4.39 -8.49
N GLN A 150 5.77 3.15 -8.95
CA GLN A 150 4.70 2.69 -9.82
C GLN A 150 3.70 1.85 -9.03
N ARG A 151 2.48 2.37 -8.90
CA ARG A 151 1.35 1.62 -8.34
C ARG A 151 0.69 0.76 -9.41
N SER A 152 0.36 -0.46 -9.04
CA SER A 152 -0.37 -1.38 -9.92
C SER A 152 -1.27 -2.32 -9.12
N TRP A 153 -2.30 -2.84 -9.79
CA TRP A 153 -3.09 -3.97 -9.30
C TRP A 153 -2.27 -5.26 -9.34
N SER A 154 -1.40 -5.45 -8.34
CA SER A 154 -0.36 -6.49 -8.40
C SER A 154 -0.11 -7.26 -7.13
N TYR A 155 -0.81 -6.95 -6.04
CA TYR A 155 -0.70 -7.70 -4.80
C TYR A 155 -1.80 -8.78 -4.71
N PRO A 156 -1.46 -10.08 -4.79
CA PRO A 156 -2.42 -11.15 -4.61
C PRO A 156 -2.73 -11.30 -3.12
N CYS A 157 -3.81 -10.66 -2.65
CA CYS A 157 -4.24 -10.77 -1.26
C CYS A 157 -4.70 -12.22 -0.99
N PRO A 158 -4.01 -12.95 -0.10
CA PRO A 158 -4.37 -14.34 0.20
C PRO A 158 -5.71 -14.42 0.93
N ARG A 159 -6.05 -13.38 1.70
CA ARG A 159 -7.35 -13.22 2.35
C ARG A 159 -8.42 -13.02 1.29
N ASN A 160 -9.36 -13.97 1.18
CA ASN A 160 -10.49 -13.97 0.23
C ASN A 160 -10.12 -13.93 -1.27
N ARG A 161 -8.83 -14.12 -1.59
CA ARG A 161 -8.31 -14.29 -2.96
C ARG A 161 -8.72 -13.15 -3.90
N TYR A 162 -8.17 -11.96 -3.67
CA TYR A 162 -8.40 -10.79 -4.53
C TYR A 162 -7.10 -10.03 -4.78
N THR A 163 -7.07 -9.21 -5.83
CA THR A 163 -5.90 -8.36 -6.12
C THR A 163 -6.07 -6.99 -5.48
N ALA A 164 -5.11 -6.62 -4.64
CA ALA A 164 -4.96 -5.27 -4.10
C ALA A 164 -3.87 -4.50 -4.85
N VAL A 165 -3.75 -3.20 -4.58
CA VAL A 165 -2.67 -2.38 -5.14
C VAL A 165 -1.35 -2.69 -4.43
N GLY A 166 -0.27 -2.78 -5.20
CA GLY A 166 1.10 -2.75 -4.69
C GLY A 166 1.92 -1.68 -5.41
N VAL A 167 3.07 -1.33 -4.86
CA VAL A 167 4.05 -0.44 -5.51
C VAL A 167 5.36 -1.15 -5.76
N THR A 168 6.04 -0.77 -6.83
CA THR A 168 7.43 -1.12 -7.12
C THR A 168 8.20 0.15 -7.47
N ARG A 169 9.51 0.14 -7.27
CA ARG A 169 10.39 1.25 -7.70
C ARG A 169 10.68 1.14 -9.19
N VAL A 170 10.66 2.26 -9.89
CA VAL A 170 11.01 2.36 -11.30
C VAL A 170 12.14 3.37 -11.46
N ASP A 171 13.18 2.97 -12.20
CA ASP A 171 14.31 3.86 -12.46
C ASP A 171 13.88 5.05 -13.36
N GLY A 172 14.49 6.20 -13.12
CA GLY A 172 14.19 7.46 -13.79
C GLY A 172 13.11 8.26 -13.06
N ALA A 173 13.55 9.34 -12.38
CA ALA A 173 12.74 10.20 -11.50
C ALA A 173 11.47 10.83 -12.13
N CYS A 174 11.25 10.66 -13.44
CA CYS A 174 10.10 11.21 -14.16
C CYS A 174 9.17 10.15 -14.78
N SER A 175 9.44 8.85 -14.64
CA SER A 175 8.68 7.81 -15.38
C SER A 175 7.38 7.39 -14.67
N ALA A 176 7.35 7.42 -13.34
CA ALA A 176 6.22 6.98 -12.54
C ALA A 176 5.91 7.98 -11.41
N LYS A 177 4.62 8.25 -11.22
CA LYS A 177 4.07 9.00 -10.10
C LYS A 177 3.12 8.11 -9.32
N CYS A 178 3.06 8.28 -8.01
CA CYS A 178 2.11 7.61 -7.15
C CYS A 178 1.57 8.61 -6.12
N ASN A 179 0.32 9.04 -6.29
CA ASN A 179 -0.36 9.86 -5.28
C ASN A 179 -0.85 9.00 -4.12
N GLY A 180 -0.85 9.53 -2.91
CA GLY A 180 -1.23 8.86 -1.69
C GLY A 180 -1.24 9.84 -0.53
N VAL A 181 -1.09 9.34 0.69
CA VAL A 181 -1.12 10.17 1.88
C VAL A 181 0.05 9.85 2.80
N LEU A 182 0.65 10.87 3.39
CA LEU A 182 1.57 10.73 4.52
C LEU A 182 0.76 10.70 5.81
N ILE A 183 0.88 9.60 6.55
CA ILE A 183 0.18 9.41 7.82
C ILE A 183 1.22 9.56 8.92
N PRO A 184 1.13 10.58 9.80
CA PRO A 184 2.03 10.70 10.93
C PRO A 184 1.85 9.51 11.87
N LEU A 185 2.96 9.01 12.40
CA LEU A 185 2.97 7.95 13.41
C LEU A 185 3.22 8.58 14.78
N GLU A 186 2.30 8.34 15.72
CA GLU A 186 2.33 8.92 17.06
C GLU A 186 3.29 8.12 17.95
N ASP A 187 3.11 6.80 17.99
CA ASP A 187 4.07 5.85 18.56
C ASP A 187 4.64 5.04 17.40
N TYR A 188 5.70 5.57 16.77
CA TYR A 188 6.23 4.98 15.55
C TYR A 188 6.64 3.51 15.72
N GLU A 189 7.06 3.07 16.90
CA GLU A 189 7.45 1.67 17.12
C GLU A 189 6.25 0.75 17.24
N ALA A 190 5.21 1.15 17.99
CA ALA A 190 3.98 0.38 18.09
C ALA A 190 3.18 0.40 16.79
N ASP A 191 3.11 1.56 16.13
CA ASP A 191 2.40 1.75 14.87
C ASP A 191 3.04 0.94 13.74
N LEU A 192 4.38 0.98 13.61
CA LEU A 192 5.10 0.19 12.60
C LEU A 192 4.97 -1.31 12.85
N ARG A 193 4.99 -1.77 14.12
CA ARG A 193 4.71 -3.19 14.44
C ARG A 193 3.31 -3.61 14.01
N SER A 194 2.32 -2.75 14.21
CA SER A 194 0.93 -3.02 13.83
C SER A 194 0.76 -3.03 12.31
N LEU A 195 1.44 -2.11 11.62
CA LEU A 195 1.48 -2.08 10.16
C LEU A 195 2.22 -3.29 9.57
N ASP A 196 3.34 -3.72 10.16
CA ASP A 196 4.07 -4.93 9.73
C ASP A 196 3.18 -6.18 9.84
N ALA A 197 2.38 -6.29 10.90
CA ALA A 197 1.43 -7.37 11.08
C ALA A 197 0.26 -7.32 10.07
N ARG A 198 -0.13 -6.13 9.61
CA ARG A 198 -1.14 -5.96 8.56
C ARG A 198 -0.60 -6.26 7.17
N GLU A 199 0.60 -5.80 6.88
CA GLU A 199 1.23 -5.77 5.56
C GLU A 199 2.27 -6.88 5.39
N THR A 200 2.07 -8.05 6.03
CA THR A 200 3.01 -9.19 6.16
C THR A 200 3.68 -9.69 4.85
N HIS A 201 3.15 -9.29 3.70
CA HIS A 201 3.56 -9.75 2.39
C HIS A 201 4.23 -8.66 1.54
N TYR A 202 4.38 -7.46 2.10
CA TYR A 202 5.14 -6.34 1.57
C TYR A 202 6.46 -6.21 2.33
N SER A 203 7.45 -5.57 1.69
CA SER A 203 8.68 -5.15 2.35
C SER A 203 8.51 -3.71 2.84
N ARG A 204 8.84 -3.45 4.11
CA ARG A 204 8.91 -2.07 4.62
C ARG A 204 10.25 -1.46 4.22
N ALA A 205 10.19 -0.31 3.56
CA ALA A 205 11.36 0.43 3.10
C ALA A 205 11.24 1.93 3.41
N LEU A 206 12.36 2.64 3.28
CA LEU A 206 12.40 4.10 3.38
C LEU A 206 12.12 4.74 2.02
N LEU A 207 11.41 5.86 2.04
CA LEU A 207 11.31 6.79 0.90
C LEU A 207 12.29 7.94 1.09
N GLN A 208 12.90 8.37 -0.01
CA GLN A 208 13.68 9.60 0.00
C GLN A 208 12.72 10.78 0.05
N VAL A 209 12.95 11.71 0.98
CA VAL A 209 12.12 12.92 1.12
C VAL A 209 12.15 13.77 -0.16
N SER A 210 13.25 13.72 -0.92
CA SER A 210 13.39 14.38 -2.23
C SER A 210 12.42 13.85 -3.30
N ASP A 211 11.92 12.62 -3.16
CA ASP A 211 11.00 12.03 -4.12
C ASP A 211 9.54 12.41 -3.84
N ILE A 212 9.28 13.07 -2.71
CA ILE A 212 7.94 13.42 -2.23
C ILE A 212 7.60 14.85 -2.62
N VAL A 213 6.50 15.00 -3.35
CA VAL A 213 5.87 16.25 -3.76
C VAL A 213 4.61 16.46 -2.91
N LEU A 214 4.48 17.66 -2.34
CA LEU A 214 3.35 18.09 -1.53
C LEU A 214 2.80 19.40 -2.11
N ASP A 215 1.47 19.54 -2.13
CA ASP A 215 0.83 20.81 -2.50
C ASP A 215 0.91 21.83 -1.34
N ASP A 216 0.92 21.33 -0.11
CA ASP A 216 1.05 22.11 1.12
C ASP A 216 2.08 21.46 2.06
N GLU A 217 3.14 22.22 2.39
CA GLU A 217 4.22 21.77 3.27
C GLU A 217 4.08 22.26 4.71
N THR A 218 3.03 23.01 5.06
CA THR A 218 2.87 23.63 6.39
C THR A 218 2.89 22.61 7.54
N ALA A 219 2.40 21.40 7.30
CA ALA A 219 2.35 20.31 8.29
C ALA A 219 3.52 19.30 8.17
N PHE A 220 4.49 19.54 7.29
CA PHE A 220 5.56 18.58 6.98
C PHE A 220 6.96 19.20 7.02
N ASP A 221 7.74 18.85 8.05
CA ASP A 221 9.14 19.24 8.15
C ASP A 221 10.05 18.27 7.39
N ARG A 222 10.49 18.66 6.19
CA ARG A 222 11.40 17.87 5.34
C ARG A 222 12.73 17.52 6.00
N GLN A 223 13.22 18.32 6.96
CA GLN A 223 14.54 18.11 7.55
C GLN A 223 14.54 17.03 8.64
N SER A 224 13.39 16.84 9.29
CA SER A 224 13.22 15.86 10.38
C SER A 224 12.30 14.69 10.02
N ALA A 225 11.76 14.65 8.80
CA ALA A 225 10.85 13.60 8.37
C ALA A 225 11.58 12.28 8.02
N ILE A 226 11.07 11.18 8.57
CA ILE A 226 11.40 9.81 8.16
C ILE A 226 10.13 9.19 7.57
N VAL A 227 10.16 8.86 6.28
CA VAL A 227 8.98 8.35 5.58
C VAL A 227 9.18 6.88 5.20
N TRP A 228 8.26 6.05 5.66
CA TRP A 228 8.19 4.62 5.40
C TRP A 228 7.22 4.34 4.25
N VAL A 229 7.42 3.22 3.56
CA VAL A 229 6.48 2.67 2.58
C VAL A 229 6.50 1.15 2.68
N TYR A 230 5.36 0.51 2.38
CA TYR A 230 5.30 -0.93 2.14
C TYR A 230 5.32 -1.17 0.63
N GLU A 231 6.27 -1.94 0.11
CA GLU A 231 6.41 -2.16 -1.33
C GLU A 231 6.43 -3.65 -1.66
N LEU A 232 6.05 -3.98 -2.90
CA LEU A 232 6.28 -5.33 -3.39
C LEU A 232 7.77 -5.50 -3.59
N ALA A 233 8.30 -6.59 -3.06
CA ALA A 233 9.72 -6.87 -3.19
C ALA A 233 10.11 -6.93 -4.68
N PRO A 234 11.29 -6.39 -5.04
CA PRO A 234 11.83 -6.60 -6.37
C PRO A 234 11.95 -8.10 -6.63
N PRO A 235 11.78 -8.55 -7.89
CA PRO A 235 12.00 -9.95 -8.23
C PRO A 235 13.39 -10.37 -7.73
N ALA A 236 13.44 -11.37 -6.85
CA ALA A 236 14.70 -11.83 -6.28
C ALA A 236 15.70 -12.12 -7.40
N ALA A 237 16.93 -11.61 -7.25
CA ALA A 237 18.05 -12.13 -8.03
C ALA A 237 18.08 -13.65 -7.82
N ALA A 238 18.38 -14.40 -8.89
CA ALA A 238 18.14 -15.85 -9.01
C ALA A 238 18.65 -16.72 -7.85
N ASP A 239 19.56 -16.19 -7.02
CA ASP A 239 20.26 -16.92 -5.95
C ASP A 239 19.87 -16.51 -4.52
N THR A 240 18.83 -15.67 -4.33
CA THR A 240 18.39 -15.28 -2.97
C THR A 240 17.26 -16.21 -2.50
N PRO A 241 17.39 -16.91 -1.34
CA PRO A 241 16.29 -17.68 -0.78
C PRO A 241 15.09 -16.76 -0.49
N PRO A 242 13.84 -17.24 -0.67
CA PRO A 242 12.66 -16.39 -0.66
C PRO A 242 12.42 -15.80 0.74
N ALA A 243 12.87 -14.58 0.95
CA ALA A 243 12.51 -13.79 2.12
C ALA A 243 11.11 -13.21 1.89
N VAL A 244 10.05 -13.93 2.30
CA VAL A 244 8.66 -13.45 2.52
C VAL A 244 8.10 -12.44 1.48
N ALA A 245 8.58 -12.53 0.24
CA ALA A 245 8.43 -11.51 -0.78
C ALA A 245 7.43 -12.00 -1.83
N THR A 246 6.29 -11.32 -1.93
CA THR A 246 5.28 -11.68 -2.92
C THR A 246 5.71 -11.23 -4.30
N LYS A 247 5.82 -12.17 -5.24
CA LYS A 247 6.02 -11.84 -6.66
C LYS A 247 4.84 -11.02 -7.17
N CYS A 248 5.13 -10.01 -8.00
CA CYS A 248 4.13 -9.25 -8.73
C CYS A 248 3.15 -10.21 -9.45
N HIS A 249 1.85 -9.97 -9.27
CA HIS A 249 0.76 -10.76 -9.84
C HIS A 249 0.00 -9.92 -10.87
N SER A 250 -0.58 -10.56 -11.89
CA SER A 250 -1.56 -9.93 -12.78
C SER A 250 -2.96 -10.41 -12.42
N PRO A 251 -3.97 -9.53 -12.27
CA PRO A 251 -5.32 -9.93 -11.86
C PRO A 251 -5.89 -11.02 -12.78
N SER A 252 -6.47 -12.06 -12.16
CA SER A 252 -6.96 -13.25 -12.85
C SER A 252 -8.37 -13.61 -12.37
N PRO A 253 -9.13 -14.49 -13.06
CA PRO A 253 -10.49 -14.86 -12.62
C PRO A 253 -10.54 -15.41 -11.19
N ASN A 254 -9.44 -16.00 -10.75
CA ASN A 254 -9.28 -16.62 -9.44
C ASN A 254 -8.86 -15.64 -8.33
N ILE A 255 -8.26 -14.51 -8.71
CA ILE A 255 -7.74 -13.45 -7.83
C ILE A 255 -8.01 -12.10 -8.53
N PRO A 256 -9.28 -11.70 -8.71
CA PRO A 256 -9.63 -10.51 -9.50
C PRO A 256 -9.42 -9.23 -8.69
N ILE A 257 -9.44 -8.07 -9.35
CA ILE A 257 -9.64 -6.77 -8.70
C ILE A 257 -11.11 -6.69 -8.27
N PRO A 258 -11.44 -6.51 -6.98
CA PRO A 258 -12.82 -6.36 -6.56
C PRO A 258 -13.23 -4.89 -6.52
N GLN A 259 -14.38 -4.56 -7.13
CA GLN A 259 -14.92 -3.21 -7.15
C GLN A 259 -15.11 -2.62 -5.75
N SER A 260 -15.56 -3.41 -4.79
CA SER A 260 -15.76 -2.93 -3.42
C SER A 260 -14.46 -2.45 -2.75
N TYR A 261 -13.30 -2.97 -3.16
CA TYR A 261 -11.99 -2.49 -2.71
C TYR A 261 -11.57 -1.21 -3.45
N VAL A 262 -11.82 -1.15 -4.76
CA VAL A 262 -11.64 0.08 -5.56
C VAL A 262 -12.45 1.23 -4.94
N ASP A 263 -13.71 0.95 -4.56
CA ASP A 263 -14.60 1.93 -3.96
C ASP A 263 -14.02 2.51 -2.66
N VAL A 264 -13.53 1.66 -1.75
CA VAL A 264 -12.92 2.14 -0.49
C VAL A 264 -11.76 3.10 -0.75
N ILE A 265 -10.91 2.79 -1.73
CA ILE A 265 -9.77 3.64 -2.03
C ILE A 265 -10.23 4.96 -2.66
N LEU A 266 -11.15 4.91 -3.63
CA LEU A 266 -11.64 6.12 -4.30
C LEU A 266 -12.45 7.02 -3.37
N GLU A 267 -13.26 6.47 -2.46
CA GLU A 267 -13.91 7.24 -1.41
C GLU A 267 -12.89 7.93 -0.50
N GLY A 268 -11.76 7.27 -0.22
CA GLY A 268 -10.65 7.87 0.53
C GLY A 268 -10.01 9.00 -0.27
N CYS A 269 -9.81 8.80 -1.56
CA CYS A 269 -9.23 9.79 -2.46
C CYS A 269 -10.12 11.04 -2.60
N LEU A 270 -11.43 10.87 -2.70
CA LEU A 270 -12.39 11.97 -2.84
C LEU A 270 -12.40 12.93 -1.64
N GLN A 271 -11.91 12.51 -0.47
CA GLN A 271 -11.73 13.41 0.68
C GLN A 271 -10.64 14.45 0.46
N TYR A 272 -9.74 14.21 -0.50
CA TYR A 272 -8.69 15.14 -0.94
C TYR A 272 -9.02 15.79 -2.29
N GLY A 273 -10.24 15.57 -2.81
CA GLY A 273 -10.74 16.18 -4.04
C GLY A 273 -10.80 15.25 -5.24
N ALA A 274 -11.54 15.69 -6.26
CA ALA A 274 -11.78 14.92 -7.49
C ALA A 274 -10.49 14.69 -8.31
N SER A 275 -9.58 15.67 -8.34
CA SER A 275 -8.28 15.54 -9.01
C SER A 275 -7.43 14.44 -8.37
N PHE A 276 -7.40 14.37 -7.04
CA PHE A 276 -6.66 13.33 -6.32
C PHE A 276 -7.21 11.92 -6.60
N ALA A 277 -8.54 11.78 -6.70
CA ALA A 277 -9.17 10.54 -7.13
C ALA A 277 -8.85 10.18 -8.59
N ALA A 278 -8.84 11.17 -9.48
CA ALA A 278 -8.46 10.96 -10.88
C ALA A 278 -6.99 10.51 -11.00
N ASP A 279 -6.10 11.17 -10.28
CA ASP A 279 -4.68 10.81 -10.20
C ASP A 279 -4.51 9.39 -9.67
N PHE A 280 -5.33 8.97 -8.69
CA PHE A 280 -5.26 7.59 -8.21
C PHE A 280 -5.49 6.60 -9.36
N VAL A 281 -6.53 6.81 -10.17
CA VAL A 281 -6.88 5.93 -11.29
C VAL A 281 -5.81 5.97 -12.38
N LEU A 282 -5.41 7.18 -12.81
CA LEU A 282 -4.46 7.39 -13.91
C LEU A 282 -3.04 6.88 -13.60
N HIS A 283 -2.61 7.02 -12.35
CA HIS A 283 -1.30 6.56 -11.89
C HIS A 283 -1.26 5.07 -11.48
N THR A 284 -2.40 4.37 -11.54
CA THR A 284 -2.47 2.93 -11.25
C THR A 284 -2.44 2.12 -12.54
N LYS A 285 -1.55 1.12 -12.62
CA LYS A 285 -1.46 0.17 -13.75
C LYS A 285 -2.21 -1.13 -13.47
N GLY A 286 -2.43 -1.94 -14.51
CA GLY A 286 -3.03 -3.27 -14.38
C GLY A 286 -4.56 -3.27 -14.41
N TRP A 287 -5.20 -2.19 -14.86
CA TRP A 287 -6.66 -2.10 -14.99
C TRP A 287 -7.21 -3.09 -16.04
N GLU A 288 -6.38 -3.49 -17.01
CA GLU A 288 -6.69 -4.50 -18.03
C GLU A 288 -6.80 -5.93 -17.48
N GLY A 289 -6.45 -6.15 -16.22
CA GLY A 289 -6.64 -7.44 -15.55
C GLY A 289 -8.11 -7.74 -15.24
N VAL A 290 -8.38 -8.96 -14.78
CA VAL A 290 -9.76 -9.33 -14.40
C VAL A 290 -10.26 -8.48 -13.25
N TRP A 291 -11.33 -7.74 -13.51
CA TRP A 291 -12.02 -6.86 -12.58
C TRP A 291 -13.46 -7.34 -12.41
N VAL A 292 -13.89 -7.50 -11.16
CA VAL A 292 -15.23 -7.94 -10.81
C VAL A 292 -15.98 -6.88 -10.01
N ASN A 293 -17.26 -6.69 -10.32
CA ASN A 293 -18.17 -5.89 -9.53
C ASN A 293 -18.81 -6.74 -8.43
N ASP A 294 -18.23 -6.73 -7.24
CA ASP A 294 -18.70 -7.50 -6.08
C ASP A 294 -19.51 -6.64 -5.09
N ARG A 295 -20.12 -5.54 -5.55
CA ARG A 295 -20.93 -4.66 -4.69
C ARG A 295 -22.17 -5.33 -4.14
N HIS A 296 -22.83 -6.13 -4.97
CA HIS A 296 -24.10 -6.81 -4.66
C HIS A 296 -23.94 -8.30 -4.40
N ALA A 297 -22.70 -8.78 -4.44
CA ALA A 297 -22.36 -10.17 -4.18
C ALA A 297 -22.68 -10.54 -2.72
N ASP A 298 -23.16 -11.76 -2.50
CA ASP A 298 -23.37 -12.29 -1.15
C ASP A 298 -22.06 -12.25 -0.34
N VAL A 299 -22.16 -12.05 0.97
CA VAL A 299 -20.98 -11.92 1.86
C VAL A 299 -20.04 -13.14 1.75
N SER A 300 -20.58 -14.33 1.47
CA SER A 300 -19.79 -15.56 1.29
C SER A 300 -18.89 -15.57 0.05
N VAL A 301 -19.23 -14.78 -0.98
CA VAL A 301 -18.49 -14.69 -2.24
C VAL A 301 -17.84 -13.32 -2.46
N ARG A 302 -18.22 -12.32 -1.66
CA ARG A 302 -17.61 -10.99 -1.67
C ARG A 302 -16.12 -11.07 -1.36
N ARG A 303 -15.32 -10.48 -2.24
CA ARG A 303 -13.87 -10.63 -2.21
C ARG A 303 -13.25 -9.72 -1.16
N TYR A 304 -13.63 -8.44 -1.16
CA TYR A 304 -13.19 -7.52 -0.13
C TYR A 304 -14.27 -7.33 0.94
N VAL A 305 -13.91 -7.70 2.18
CA VAL A 305 -14.81 -7.62 3.33
C VAL A 305 -14.46 -6.40 4.18
N ARG A 306 -15.39 -5.46 4.21
CA ARG A 306 -15.33 -4.25 5.03
C ARG A 306 -15.45 -4.60 6.51
N ASN A 307 -14.73 -3.86 7.34
CA ASN A 307 -14.77 -3.97 8.78
C ASN A 307 -15.72 -2.89 9.35
N THR A 308 -16.96 -3.30 9.61
CA THR A 308 -17.99 -2.42 10.17
C THR A 308 -17.64 -1.93 11.58
N ALA A 309 -16.78 -2.65 12.32
CA ALA A 309 -16.35 -2.24 13.67
C ALA A 309 -15.53 -0.94 13.66
N VAL A 310 -14.88 -0.62 12.54
CA VAL A 310 -14.17 0.66 12.35
C VAL A 310 -14.98 1.63 11.47
N GLY A 311 -16.25 1.30 11.19
CA GLY A 311 -17.18 2.12 10.43
C GLY A 311 -17.04 2.06 8.90
N GLU A 312 -16.25 1.11 8.36
CA GLU A 312 -16.26 0.86 6.91
C GLU A 312 -17.67 0.43 6.46
N ALA A 313 -18.17 1.06 5.40
CA ALA A 313 -19.51 0.84 4.86
C ALA A 313 -19.47 0.81 3.33
N ASP A 314 -20.55 0.40 2.69
CA ASP A 314 -20.72 0.59 1.25
C ASP A 314 -20.66 2.08 0.89
N PRO A 315 -20.18 2.40 -0.32
CA PRO A 315 -19.97 3.78 -0.70
C PRO A 315 -21.27 4.57 -0.71
N ALA A 316 -21.23 5.83 -0.28
CA ALA A 316 -22.43 6.67 -0.21
C ALA A 316 -22.95 7.04 -1.62
N ALA A 317 -22.05 7.15 -2.61
CA ALA A 317 -22.37 7.55 -3.97
C ALA A 317 -21.67 6.64 -5.01
N PRO A 318 -22.04 5.35 -5.13
CA PRO A 318 -21.38 4.41 -6.04
C PRO A 318 -21.48 4.83 -7.51
N ALA A 319 -22.56 5.52 -7.90
CA ALA A 319 -22.74 6.04 -9.25
C ALA A 319 -21.66 7.06 -9.63
N HIS A 320 -21.28 7.93 -8.69
CA HIS A 320 -20.22 8.91 -8.90
C HIS A 320 -18.85 8.25 -9.08
N LEU A 321 -18.57 7.19 -8.32
CA LEU A 321 -17.35 6.40 -8.50
C LEU A 321 -17.32 5.73 -9.88
N ASP A 322 -18.46 5.20 -10.33
CA ASP A 322 -18.58 4.61 -11.66
C ASP A 322 -18.43 5.65 -12.79
N GLU A 323 -18.86 6.90 -12.60
CA GLU A 323 -18.61 7.99 -13.54
C GLU A 323 -17.12 8.29 -13.70
N ILE A 324 -16.39 8.41 -12.59
CA ILE A 324 -14.94 8.64 -12.59
C ILE A 324 -14.23 7.50 -13.32
N LEU A 325 -14.55 6.25 -12.96
CA LEU A 325 -13.92 5.07 -13.55
C LEU A 325 -14.26 4.91 -15.03
N ARG A 326 -15.51 5.15 -15.43
CA ARG A 326 -15.94 5.12 -16.83
C ARG A 326 -15.23 6.19 -17.65
N ALA A 327 -14.99 7.37 -17.09
CA ALA A 327 -14.31 8.45 -17.78
C ALA A 327 -12.81 8.17 -17.97
N LEU A 328 -12.13 7.64 -16.94
CA LEU A 328 -10.67 7.54 -16.92
C LEU A 328 -10.12 6.20 -17.44
N VAL A 329 -10.87 5.10 -17.24
CA VAL A 329 -10.49 3.76 -17.69
C VAL A 329 -11.66 3.06 -18.41
N PRO A 330 -12.26 3.67 -19.45
CA PRO A 330 -13.51 3.19 -20.08
C PRO A 330 -13.45 1.75 -20.56
N ALA A 331 -12.31 1.34 -21.17
CA ALA A 331 -12.14 -0.01 -21.69
C ALA A 331 -12.14 -1.07 -20.57
N ALA A 332 -11.35 -0.85 -19.51
CA ALA A 332 -11.30 -1.75 -18.36
C ALA A 332 -12.62 -1.77 -17.59
N PHE A 333 -13.23 -0.59 -17.38
CA PHE A 333 -14.51 -0.46 -16.71
C PHE A 333 -15.63 -1.19 -17.47
N GLY A 334 -15.65 -1.09 -18.80
CA GLY A 334 -16.63 -1.79 -19.64
C GLY A 334 -16.43 -3.31 -19.72
N GLN A 335 -15.26 -3.82 -19.33
CA GLN A 335 -14.95 -5.26 -19.27
C GLN A 335 -15.15 -5.86 -17.87
N ARG A 336 -15.55 -5.04 -16.89
CA ARG A 336 -15.82 -5.49 -15.52
C ARG A 336 -16.94 -6.53 -15.51
N VAL A 337 -16.71 -7.64 -14.82
CA VAL A 337 -17.67 -8.75 -14.70
C VAL A 337 -18.54 -8.55 -13.47
N GLU A 338 -19.86 -8.64 -13.62
CA GLU A 338 -20.79 -8.61 -12.48
C GLU A 338 -20.75 -9.95 -11.73
N LEU A 339 -20.66 -9.89 -10.38
CA LEU A 339 -20.54 -11.06 -9.49
C LEU A 339 -21.81 -11.36 -8.71
#